data_AF-A0A2N2YRT8-F1
#
_entry.id   AF-A0A2N2YRT8-F1
#
_cell.length_a   1.000
_cell.length_b   1.000
_cell.length_c   1.000
_cell.angle_alpha   90.00
_cell.angle_beta   90.00
_cell.angle_gamma   90.00
#
_symmetry.space_group_name_H-M   'P 1'
#
loop_
_entity.id
_entity.type
_entity.pdbx_description
1 polymer ?
#
loop_
_entity_poly.entity_id
_entity_poly.type
_entity_poly.pdbx_seq_one_letter_code
_entity_poly.pdbx_strand_id
1 'polypeptide(L)'
;MVEKLKQVYDPESFKRLGYEIIDLLTHHLEEAQNEKIPVMTWQEPSSQLDFWKNYTLGNKPPSSLFKEIIGKSIHIHHPKYMGHQVCPPAPVAA
;
A
#
# COMPACT_ATOMS: atom_id res chain seq x y z
N MET A 1 1.26 -21.63 22.29
CA MET A 1 1.41 -20.16 22.46
C MET A 1 2.83 -19.71 22.15
N VAL A 2 3.86 -20.29 22.78
CA VAL A 2 5.29 -19.98 22.53
C VAL A 2 5.71 -20.14 21.07
N GLU A 3 5.21 -21.17 20.38
CA GLU A 3 5.58 -21.47 18.99
C GLU A 3 5.05 -20.44 17.98
N LYS A 4 3.81 -19.97 18.16
CA LYS A 4 3.26 -18.85 17.38
C LYS A 4 4.03 -17.55 17.63
N LEU A 5 4.51 -17.35 18.86
CA LEU A 5 5.34 -16.20 19.21
C LEU A 5 6.69 -16.25 18.48
N LYS A 6 7.33 -17.43 18.41
CA LYS A 6 8.58 -17.61 17.64
C LYS A 6 8.39 -17.32 16.15
N GLN A 7 7.25 -17.70 15.58
CA GLN A 7 6.94 -17.44 14.18
C GLN A 7 6.79 -15.94 13.85
N VAL A 8 6.16 -15.15 14.73
CA VAL A 8 5.99 -13.70 14.48
C VAL A 8 7.30 -12.90 14.65
N TYR A 9 8.28 -13.45 15.37
CA TYR A 9 9.61 -12.86 15.53
C TYR A 9 10.68 -13.54 14.64
N ASP A 10 10.27 -14.36 13.66
CA ASP A 10 11.19 -15.05 12.76
C ASP A 10 11.89 -14.05 11.81
N PRO A 11 13.23 -13.90 11.88
CA PRO A 11 13.96 -12.90 11.09
C PRO A 11 13.85 -13.13 9.58
N GLU A 12 13.83 -14.38 9.11
CA GLU A 12 13.72 -14.68 7.68
C GLU A 12 12.34 -14.35 7.13
N SER A 13 11.29 -14.59 7.91
CA SER A 13 9.93 -14.18 7.56
C SER A 13 9.79 -12.66 7.53
N PHE A 14 10.40 -11.94 8.48
CA PHE A 14 10.45 -10.49 8.46
C PHE A 14 11.19 -9.94 7.23
N LYS A 15 12.37 -10.51 6.93
CA LYS A 15 13.19 -10.13 5.76
C LYS A 15 12.43 -10.34 4.44
N ARG A 16 11.81 -11.51 4.27
CA ARG A 16 11.01 -11.82 3.08
C ARG A 16 9.86 -10.85 2.90
N LEU A 17 9.11 -10.58 3.97
CA LEU A 17 8.02 -9.60 3.94
C LEU A 17 8.55 -8.19 3.59
N GLY A 18 9.70 -7.81 4.14
CA GLY A 18 10.36 -6.54 3.83
C GLY A 18 10.64 -6.38 2.34
N TYR A 19 11.25 -7.39 1.70
CA TYR A 19 11.51 -7.35 0.25
C TYR A 19 10.22 -7.31 -0.58
N GLU A 20 9.21 -8.09 -0.22
CA GLU A 20 7.91 -8.06 -0.92
C GLU A 20 7.27 -6.66 -0.88
N ILE A 21 7.38 -5.96 0.25
CA ILE A 21 6.87 -4.59 0.39
C ILE A 21 7.72 -3.60 -0.41
N ILE A 22 9.05 -3.72 -0.38
CA ILE A 22 9.96 -2.86 -1.17
C ILE A 22 9.67 -3.00 -2.66
N ASP A 23 9.51 -4.23 -3.17
CA ASP A 23 9.19 -4.48 -4.57
C ASP A 23 7.84 -3.87 -4.94
N LEU A 24 6.82 -4.05 -4.08
CA LEU A 24 5.50 -3.45 -4.27
C LEU A 24 5.55 -1.92 -4.36
N LEU A 25 6.25 -1.28 -3.42
CA LEU A 25 6.37 0.19 -3.37
C LEU A 25 7.17 0.74 -4.55
N THR A 26 8.23 0.02 -4.95
CA THR A 26 9.07 0.41 -6.10
C THR A 26 8.25 0.36 -7.38
N HIS A 27 7.51 -0.73 -7.60
CA HIS A 27 6.63 -0.86 -8.77
C HIS A 27 5.53 0.21 -8.76
N HIS A 28 4.90 0.43 -7.60
CA HIS A 28 3.88 1.48 -7.47
C HIS A 28 4.41 2.87 -7.82
N LEU A 29 5.59 3.23 -7.29
CA LEU A 29 6.24 4.50 -7.57
C LEU A 29 6.55 4.65 -9.06
N GLU A 30 7.07 3.59 -9.70
CA GLU A 30 7.33 3.57 -11.15
C GLU A 30 6.04 3.82 -11.95
N GLU A 31 4.95 3.14 -11.61
CA GLU A 31 3.67 3.33 -12.29
C GLU A 31 3.11 4.74 -12.08
N ALA A 32 3.23 5.29 -10.87
CA ALA A 32 2.78 6.64 -10.56
C ALA A 32 3.58 7.72 -11.32
N GLN A 33 4.91 7.59 -11.37
CA GLN A 33 5.77 8.56 -12.07
C GLN A 33 5.60 8.49 -13.60
N ASN A 34 5.33 7.30 -14.13
CA ASN A 34 5.09 7.11 -15.56
C ASN A 34 3.61 7.33 -15.96
N GLU A 35 2.78 7.85 -15.05
CA GLU A 35 1.36 8.15 -15.29
C GLU A 35 0.54 6.92 -15.76
N LYS A 36 0.94 5.71 -15.37
CA LYS A 36 0.27 4.45 -15.73
C LYS A 36 -0.96 4.17 -14.87
N ILE A 37 -1.07 4.85 -13.72
CA ILE A 37 -2.20 4.79 -12.79
C ILE A 37 -2.80 6.19 -12.61
N PRO A 38 -4.10 6.32 -12.34
CA PRO A 38 -4.70 7.63 -12.08
C PRO A 38 -4.20 8.21 -10.76
N VAL A 39 -4.37 9.52 -10.56
CA VAL A 39 -4.12 10.18 -9.26
C VAL A 39 -5.00 9.60 -8.15
N MET A 40 -6.23 9.22 -8.47
CA MET A 40 -7.20 8.61 -7.55
C MET A 40 -8.23 7.84 -8.37
N THR A 41 -8.62 6.66 -7.90
CA THR A 41 -9.81 5.96 -8.38
C THR A 41 -11.01 6.49 -7.61
N TRP A 42 -11.71 7.47 -8.18
CA TRP A 42 -12.84 8.11 -7.50
C TRP A 42 -13.98 7.12 -7.24
N GLN A 43 -14.53 7.17 -6.03
CA GLN A 43 -15.71 6.43 -5.60
C GLN A 43 -16.39 7.18 -4.44
N GLU A 44 -17.68 6.89 -4.22
CA GLU A 44 -18.42 7.45 -3.09
C GLU A 44 -17.81 7.02 -1.74
N PRO A 45 -17.80 7.89 -0.71
CA PRO A 45 -17.28 7.55 0.61
C PRO A 45 -17.97 6.34 1.23
N SER A 46 -19.28 6.18 1.00
CA SER A 46 -20.05 5.01 1.46
C SER A 46 -19.53 3.71 0.83
N SER A 47 -19.25 3.72 -0.47
CA SER A 47 -18.68 2.55 -1.17
C SER A 47 -17.30 2.18 -0.63
N GLN A 48 -16.48 3.17 -0.26
CA GLN A 48 -15.17 2.93 0.34
C GLN A 48 -15.30 2.33 1.74
N LEU A 49 -16.20 2.90 2.55
CA LEU A 49 -16.50 2.39 3.88
C LEU A 49 -17.01 0.95 3.83
N ASP A 50 -17.94 0.66 2.93
CA ASP A 50 -18.52 -0.67 2.79
C ASP A 50 -17.49 -1.69 2.32
N PHE A 51 -16.58 -1.31 1.42
CA PHE A 51 -15.45 -2.16 1.06
C PHE A 51 -14.62 -2.53 2.30
N TRP A 52 -14.18 -1.55 3.09
CA TRP A 52 -13.30 -1.82 4.23
C TRP A 52 -13.99 -2.57 5.37
N LYS A 53 -15.30 -2.36 5.58
CA LYS A 53 -16.08 -3.16 6.53
C LYS A 53 -16.13 -4.63 6.18
N ASN A 54 -16.15 -4.94 4.88
CA ASN A 54 -16.26 -6.30 4.38
C ASN A 54 -14.91 -6.91 3.97
N TYR A 55 -13.84 -6.10 3.97
CA TYR A 55 -12.52 -6.57 3.60
C TYR A 55 -11.98 -7.56 4.64
N THR A 56 -11.55 -8.73 4.16
CA THR A 56 -10.85 -9.71 4.99
C THR A 56 -9.56 -10.11 4.29
N LEU A 57 -8.46 -10.14 5.04
CA LEU A 57 -7.18 -10.64 4.52
C LEU A 57 -7.25 -12.15 4.29
N GLY A 58 -7.93 -12.89 5.18
CA GLY A 58 -8.01 -14.35 5.12
C GLY A 58 -6.62 -14.98 5.14
N ASN A 59 -6.37 -15.90 4.20
CA ASN A 59 -5.07 -16.57 4.01
C ASN A 59 -4.16 -15.84 3.00
N LYS A 60 -4.52 -14.63 2.57
CA LYS A 60 -3.69 -13.86 1.62
C LYS A 60 -2.43 -13.34 2.32
N PRO A 61 -1.31 -13.15 1.59
CA PRO A 61 -0.11 -12.57 2.17
C PRO A 61 -0.36 -11.13 2.64
N PRO A 62 0.36 -10.63 3.66
CA PRO A 62 0.21 -9.25 4.13
C PRO A 62 0.36 -8.19 3.03
N SER A 63 1.17 -8.45 2.00
CA SER A 63 1.30 -7.61 0.80
C SER A 63 -0.03 -7.31 0.11
N SER A 64 -1.02 -8.22 0.21
CA SER A 64 -2.36 -8.00 -0.35
C SER A 64 -3.11 -6.87 0.32
N LEU A 65 -2.94 -6.66 1.63
CA LEU A 65 -3.52 -5.51 2.31
C LEU A 65 -2.91 -4.21 1.77
N PHE A 66 -1.58 -4.16 1.64
CA PHE A 66 -0.88 -2.98 1.11
C PHE A 66 -1.32 -2.65 -0.32
N LYS A 67 -1.51 -3.65 -1.18
CA LYS A 67 -2.04 -3.46 -2.54
C LYS A 67 -3.40 -2.77 -2.53
N GLU A 68 -4.30 -3.19 -1.65
CA GLU A 68 -5.65 -2.61 -1.53
C GLU A 68 -5.61 -1.19 -0.96
N ILE A 69 -4.76 -0.95 0.04
CA ILE A 69 -4.55 0.39 0.60
C ILE A 69 -4.03 1.33 -0.48
N ILE A 70 -2.97 0.93 -1.20
CA ILE A 70 -2.36 1.73 -2.27
C ILE A 70 -3.40 2.01 -3.35
N GLY A 71 -4.03 0.98 -3.92
CA GLY A 71 -4.95 1.12 -5.05
C GLY A 71 -6.23 1.92 -4.74
N LYS A 72 -6.56 2.10 -3.46
CA LYS A 72 -7.73 2.88 -3.01
C LYS A 72 -7.36 4.20 -2.32
N SER A 73 -6.09 4.58 -2.33
CA SER A 73 -5.61 5.87 -1.80
C SER A 73 -5.54 6.93 -2.90
N ILE A 74 -5.28 8.18 -2.47
CA ILE A 74 -4.90 9.27 -3.38
C ILE A 74 -3.38 9.24 -3.55
N HIS A 75 -2.91 9.17 -4.78
CA HIS A 75 -1.49 9.10 -5.11
C HIS A 75 -0.89 10.51 -5.17
N ILE A 76 -0.58 11.07 -4.00
CA ILE A 76 -0.09 12.46 -3.87
C ILE A 76 1.27 12.71 -4.53
N HIS A 77 2.05 11.67 -4.77
CA HIS A 77 3.34 11.73 -5.46
C HIS A 77 3.22 11.61 -6.98
N HIS A 78 2.00 11.42 -7.51
CA HIS A 78 1.75 11.36 -8.94
C HIS A 78 1.97 12.76 -9.57
N PRO A 79 2.70 12.91 -10.71
CA PRO A 79 3.04 14.22 -11.29
C PRO A 79 1.86 15.14 -11.61
N LYS A 80 0.71 14.54 -11.96
CA LYS A 80 -0.56 15.25 -12.23
C LYS A 80 -1.41 15.53 -10.98
N TYR A 81 -0.94 15.21 -9.78
CA TYR A 81 -1.68 15.53 -8.55
C TYR A 81 -1.64 17.04 -8.30
N MET A 82 -2.81 17.68 -8.35
CA MET A 82 -2.99 19.12 -8.11
C MET A 82 -3.89 19.37 -6.89
N GLY A 83 -3.59 18.71 -5.77
CA GLY A 83 -4.31 18.90 -4.50
C GLY A 83 -3.77 20.06 -3.65
N HIS A 84 -4.47 20.39 -2.57
CA HIS A 84 -4.09 21.49 -1.68
C HIS A 84 -3.08 21.08 -0.60
N GLN A 85 -2.07 21.93 -0.37
CA GLN A 85 -1.17 22.00 0.79
C GLN A 85 -0.61 20.67 1.36
N VAL A 86 -0.34 19.68 0.52
CA VAL A 86 0.40 18.47 0.92
C VAL A 86 1.60 18.31 0.00
N CYS A 87 2.80 18.50 0.54
CA CYS A 87 4.03 18.14 -0.16
C CYS A 87 4.18 16.61 -0.11
N PRO A 88 4.27 15.92 -1.25
CA PRO A 88 4.53 14.48 -1.23
C PRO A 88 5.91 14.22 -0.59
N PRO A 89 6.03 13.27 0.34
CA PRO A 89 7.33 12.91 0.91
C PRO A 89 8.24 12.35 -0.18
N ALA A 90 9.49 12.80 -0.22
CA ALA A 90 10.50 12.20 -1.08
C ALA A 90 10.83 10.79 -0.54
N PRO A 91 10.70 9.71 -1.35
CA PRO A 91 10.96 8.34 -0.86
C PRO A 91 12.36 8.13 -0.27
N VAL A 92 13.35 8.89 -0.75
CA VAL A 92 14.74 8.85 -0.26
C VAL A 92 14.93 9.47 1.14
N ALA A 93 13.92 10.17 1.66
CA ALA A 93 13.94 10.86 2.94
C ALA A 93 12.96 10.27 3.98
N ALA A 94 12.36 9.11 3.67
CA ALA A 94 11.36 8.43 4.50
C ALA A 94 11.97 7.37 5.42
#